data_AF-A0A2A4WTN3-F1
#
_entry.id   AF-A0A2A4WTN3-F1
#
_cell.length_a   1.000
_cell.length_b   1.000
_cell.length_c   1.000
_cell.angle_alpha   90.00
_cell.angle_beta   90.00
_cell.angle_gamma   90.00
#
_symmetry.space_group_name_H-M   'P 1'
#
loop_
_entity.id
_entity.type
_entity.pdbx_description
1 polymer ?
#
loop_
_entity_poly.entity_id
_entity_poly.type
_entity_poly.pdbx_seq_one_letter_code
_entity_poly.pdbx_strand_id
1 'polypeptide(L)'
;ALSFYPLLHSNRFLHSLSRSVQSNIEVREWANLLAELAVRTRASENKNLNTPWSNSSLEELAECSRYFASASQFEQSRIAILTAVQQSDYPDHYVQSRQALGALALLRPFLKQRILALHADERRWFLEEESFTHSNSYKIDVVQNSETTSRVVDWMQAAYTNNELSLPLLRESQLDALFVEHAPSLQVEYEEDNDRIGTPERKGDQVRIITSSPAAYTLPSMTRFEGRNLLQLNYVYWFPERRPNTLIDLYSGNVDSIIWRVTLDEDGQVLLYDSIHSCGCYHKFFIASDSLGVRERPDSKEPANIFRLNSTAIPEDLVLSITANEHYIVGVDSKSLNAQPEPLFYDLRPYDSLYNLESSGGNTSLFDDKGLIVGTERLERFTLWSTGILSVGAMRQWGSHATGFIDNQHFDDADLLHKYFETVP
;
A
#
# COMPACT_ATOMS: atom_id res chain seq x y z
N ALA A 1 -15.51 -1.05 5.01
CA ALA A 1 -16.91 -0.60 4.95
C ALA A 1 -17.61 -0.80 6.29
N LEU A 2 -18.42 0.17 6.73
CA LEU A 2 -19.34 0.06 7.86
C LEU A 2 -20.75 -0.21 7.32
N SER A 3 -21.07 -1.48 7.03
CA SER A 3 -22.26 -1.86 6.25
C SER A 3 -23.61 -1.39 6.82
N PHE A 4 -23.67 -1.07 8.12
CA PHE A 4 -24.88 -0.61 8.81
C PHE A 4 -24.93 0.90 9.02
N TYR A 5 -23.91 1.65 8.57
CA TYR A 5 -23.78 3.09 8.79
C TYR A 5 -23.48 3.81 7.47
N PRO A 6 -24.49 4.08 6.62
CA PRO A 6 -24.30 4.57 5.24
C PRO A 6 -23.66 5.97 5.14
N LEU A 7 -23.63 6.72 6.24
CA LEU A 7 -22.99 8.04 6.33
C LEU A 7 -21.52 7.96 6.76
N LEU A 8 -21.02 6.79 7.14
CA LEU A 8 -19.66 6.59 7.65
C LEU A 8 -18.95 5.50 6.85
N HIS A 9 -17.63 5.63 6.74
CA HIS A 9 -16.80 4.62 6.10
C HIS A 9 -15.55 4.38 6.95
N SER A 10 -15.03 3.15 6.90
CA SER A 10 -13.87 2.74 7.70
C SER A 10 -12.90 1.91 6.86
N ASN A 11 -11.61 2.03 7.18
CA ASN A 11 -10.51 1.20 6.72
C ASN A 11 -9.87 0.47 7.92
N ARG A 12 -8.89 -0.42 7.71
CA ARG A 12 -8.25 -1.18 8.81
C ARG A 12 -7.64 -0.28 9.87
N PHE A 13 -7.05 0.84 9.46
CA PHE A 13 -6.47 1.82 10.38
C PHE A 13 -7.53 2.45 11.29
N LEU A 14 -8.59 3.06 10.74
CA LEU A 14 -9.65 3.69 11.52
C LEU A 14 -10.42 2.68 12.37
N HIS A 15 -10.57 1.44 11.90
CA HIS A 15 -11.12 0.34 12.69
C HIS A 15 -10.22 0.01 13.89
N SER A 16 -8.90 -0.13 13.68
CA SER A 16 -7.94 -0.37 14.76
C SER A 16 -7.89 0.80 15.74
N LEU A 17 -7.91 2.04 15.24
CA LEU A 17 -7.88 3.27 16.03
C LEU A 17 -9.04 3.35 17.01
N SER A 18 -10.20 2.77 16.68
CA SER A 18 -11.35 2.69 17.60
C SER A 18 -10.97 2.12 18.98
N ARG A 19 -9.98 1.23 19.05
CA ARG A 19 -9.55 0.57 20.30
C ARG A 19 -8.77 1.50 21.24
N SER A 20 -8.24 2.61 20.75
CA SER A 20 -7.55 3.62 21.57
C SER A 20 -8.40 4.83 21.91
N VAL A 21 -9.62 4.93 21.40
CA VAL A 21 -10.56 6.01 21.73
C VAL A 21 -11.14 5.80 23.13
N GLN A 22 -10.96 6.78 24.01
CA GLN A 22 -11.32 6.73 25.44
C GLN A 22 -12.19 7.91 25.89
N SER A 23 -12.15 9.05 25.20
CA SER A 23 -12.89 10.26 25.58
C SER A 23 -13.98 10.66 24.57
N ASN A 24 -14.95 11.46 25.00
CA ASN A 24 -16.01 11.95 24.10
C ASN A 24 -15.46 12.87 22.99
N ILE A 25 -14.32 13.53 23.22
CA ILE A 25 -13.65 14.36 22.22
C ILE A 25 -13.02 13.46 21.15
N GLU A 26 -12.27 12.44 21.56
CA GLU A 26 -11.69 11.44 20.65
C GLU A 26 -12.77 10.68 19.87
N VAL A 27 -13.91 10.34 20.49
CA VAL A 27 -15.07 9.73 19.80
C VAL A 27 -15.55 10.63 18.66
N ARG A 28 -15.62 11.94 18.89
CA ARG A 28 -16.05 12.91 17.90
C ARG A 28 -15.03 13.04 16.77
N GLU A 29 -13.75 13.14 17.10
CA GLU A 29 -12.67 13.20 16.10
C GLU A 29 -12.61 11.93 15.24
N TRP A 30 -12.72 10.76 15.86
CA TRP A 30 -12.76 9.48 15.17
C TRP A 30 -13.95 9.40 14.21
N ALA A 31 -15.14 9.83 14.66
CA ALA A 31 -16.32 9.89 13.81
C ALA A 31 -16.17 10.88 12.64
N ASN A 32 -15.46 12.00 12.83
CA ASN A 32 -15.15 12.93 11.74
C ASN A 32 -14.27 12.26 10.68
N LEU A 33 -13.23 11.51 11.08
CA LEU A 33 -12.38 10.77 10.14
C LEU A 33 -13.18 9.74 9.33
N LEU A 34 -14.11 9.02 9.98
CA LEU A 34 -15.01 8.09 9.28
C LEU A 34 -15.93 8.80 8.29
N ALA A 35 -16.44 9.98 8.64
CA ALA A 35 -17.30 10.79 7.79
C ALA A 35 -16.53 11.38 6.61
N GLU A 36 -15.31 11.88 6.80
CA GLU A 36 -14.44 12.36 5.73
C GLU A 36 -14.10 11.26 4.74
N LEU A 37 -13.76 10.07 5.23
CA LEU A 37 -13.53 8.90 4.37
C LEU A 37 -14.80 8.55 3.59
N ALA A 38 -15.98 8.59 4.21
CA ALA A 38 -17.26 8.32 3.54
C ALA A 38 -17.53 9.32 2.41
N VAL A 39 -17.26 10.61 2.63
CA VAL A 39 -17.44 11.65 1.62
C VAL A 39 -16.51 11.42 0.43
N ARG A 40 -15.22 11.15 0.67
CA ARG A 40 -14.24 10.86 -0.39
C ARG A 40 -14.61 9.61 -1.17
N THR A 41 -14.91 8.51 -0.49
CA THR A 41 -15.31 7.25 -1.13
C THR A 41 -16.58 7.42 -1.96
N ARG A 42 -17.63 8.04 -1.41
CA ARG A 42 -18.89 8.28 -2.13
C ARG A 42 -18.69 9.16 -3.37
N ALA A 43 -17.87 10.21 -3.28
CA ALA A 43 -17.58 11.06 -4.43
C ALA A 43 -16.87 10.29 -5.55
N SER A 44 -15.97 9.36 -5.19
CA SER A 44 -15.30 8.47 -6.14
C SER A 44 -16.26 7.44 -6.75
N GLU A 45 -17.06 6.76 -5.94
CA GLU A 45 -18.05 5.78 -6.40
C GLU A 45 -19.11 6.41 -7.31
N ASN A 46 -19.56 7.63 -7.00
CA ASN A 46 -20.58 8.35 -7.78
C ASN A 46 -20.16 8.57 -9.24
N LYS A 47 -18.86 8.75 -9.50
CA LYS A 47 -18.32 8.92 -10.86
C LYS A 47 -18.43 7.65 -11.71
N ASN A 48 -18.56 6.48 -11.08
CA ASN A 48 -18.68 5.18 -11.75
C ASN A 48 -20.14 4.70 -11.89
N LEU A 49 -21.12 5.48 -11.40
CA LEU A 49 -22.53 5.12 -11.54
C LEU A 49 -23.01 5.37 -12.97
N ASN A 50 -23.89 4.49 -13.46
CA ASN A 50 -24.61 4.70 -14.73
C ASN A 50 -25.43 6.00 -14.73
N THR A 51 -25.84 6.45 -13.55
CA THR A 51 -26.55 7.73 -13.35
C THR A 51 -25.98 8.39 -12.11
N PRO A 52 -24.90 9.18 -12.25
CA PRO A 52 -24.29 9.89 -11.14
C PRO A 52 -25.31 10.83 -10.46
N TRP A 53 -25.24 10.94 -9.14
CA TRP A 53 -25.94 11.95 -8.38
C TRP A 53 -25.37 13.33 -8.67
N SER A 54 -26.21 14.36 -8.53
CA SER A 54 -25.77 15.75 -8.69
C SER A 54 -24.81 16.15 -7.56
N ASN A 55 -23.97 17.16 -7.83
CA ASN A 55 -23.09 17.73 -6.81
C ASN A 55 -23.86 18.23 -5.59
N SER A 56 -25.09 18.75 -5.77
CA SER A 56 -25.95 19.19 -4.66
C SER A 56 -26.35 18.04 -3.75
N SER A 57 -26.71 16.88 -4.30
CA SER A 57 -27.09 15.70 -3.51
C SER A 57 -25.88 15.09 -2.80
N LEU A 58 -24.71 15.08 -3.45
CA LEU A 58 -23.46 14.67 -2.81
C LEU A 58 -23.11 15.58 -1.62
N GLU A 59 -23.26 16.90 -1.80
CA GLU A 59 -22.98 17.87 -0.74
C GLU A 59 -23.96 17.71 0.43
N GLU A 60 -25.25 17.53 0.17
CA GLU A 60 -26.26 17.27 1.21
C GLU A 60 -25.92 16.03 2.05
N LEU A 61 -25.49 14.94 1.41
CA LEU A 61 -25.03 13.74 2.12
C LEU A 61 -23.71 13.96 2.87
N ALA A 62 -22.82 14.80 2.34
CA ALA A 62 -21.59 15.17 3.03
C ALA A 62 -21.87 16.00 4.28
N GLU A 63 -22.79 16.96 4.20
CA GLU A 63 -23.30 17.71 5.36
C GLU A 63 -23.93 16.79 6.39
N CYS A 64 -24.75 15.82 5.97
CA CYS A 64 -25.33 14.84 6.89
C CYS A 64 -24.27 14.01 7.62
N SER A 65 -23.22 13.59 6.90
CA SER A 65 -22.10 12.83 7.47
C SER A 65 -21.32 13.67 8.50
N ARG A 66 -20.99 14.92 8.17
CA ARG A 66 -20.30 15.87 9.07
C ARG A 66 -21.17 16.27 10.27
N TYR A 67 -22.47 16.48 10.06
CA TYR A 67 -23.41 16.82 11.12
C TYR A 67 -23.57 15.67 12.11
N PHE A 68 -23.69 14.43 11.64
CA PHE A 68 -23.68 13.25 12.49
C PHE A 68 -22.39 13.15 13.32
N ALA A 69 -21.24 13.37 12.68
CA ALA A 69 -19.93 13.25 13.32
C ALA A 69 -19.68 14.31 14.40
N SER A 70 -20.25 15.52 14.27
CA SER A 70 -19.92 16.66 15.15
C SER A 70 -21.02 17.08 16.13
N ALA A 71 -22.30 16.90 15.80
CA ALA A 71 -23.39 17.47 16.60
C ALA A 71 -23.55 16.78 17.96
N SER A 72 -23.83 17.56 19.01
CA SER A 72 -23.96 17.07 20.40
C SER A 72 -25.11 16.07 20.57
N GLN A 73 -26.21 16.23 19.83
CA GLN A 73 -27.37 15.32 19.89
C GLN A 73 -27.06 13.88 19.48
N PHE A 74 -25.98 13.64 18.72
CA PHE A 74 -25.57 12.31 18.26
C PHE A 74 -24.44 11.69 19.09
N GLU A 75 -24.07 12.30 20.23
CA GLU A 75 -22.99 11.79 21.09
C GLU A 75 -23.19 10.33 21.50
N GLN A 76 -24.38 9.99 22.00
CA GLN A 76 -24.71 8.62 22.39
C GLN A 76 -24.70 7.65 21.20
N SER A 77 -25.15 8.12 20.02
CA SER A 77 -25.08 7.33 18.79
C SER A 77 -23.63 7.04 18.40
N ARG A 78 -22.72 8.02 18.47
CA ARG A 78 -21.30 7.81 18.17
C ARG A 78 -20.64 6.81 19.14
N ILE A 79 -20.96 6.89 20.43
CA ILE A 79 -20.46 5.93 21.44
C ILE A 79 -20.96 4.52 21.15
N ALA A 80 -22.24 4.37 20.77
CA ALA A 80 -22.79 3.08 20.37
C ALA A 80 -22.10 2.51 19.12
N ILE A 81 -21.81 3.36 18.12
CA ILE A 81 -21.05 2.95 16.92
C ILE A 81 -19.63 2.52 17.30
N LEU A 82 -18.93 3.32 18.12
CA LEU A 82 -17.60 2.97 18.60
C LEU A 82 -17.59 1.59 19.26
N THR A 83 -18.55 1.35 20.16
CA THR A 83 -18.69 0.07 20.87
C THR A 83 -18.91 -1.08 19.89
N ALA A 84 -19.78 -0.91 18.88
CA ALA A 84 -20.03 -1.93 17.87
C ALA A 84 -18.78 -2.21 17.00
N VAL A 85 -18.01 -1.18 16.64
CA VAL A 85 -16.75 -1.33 15.90
C VAL A 85 -15.70 -2.05 16.75
N GLN A 86 -15.54 -1.70 18.03
CA GLN A 86 -14.61 -2.36 18.94
C GLN A 86 -14.93 -3.85 19.17
N GLN A 87 -16.21 -4.23 19.06
CA GLN A 87 -16.69 -5.60 19.22
C GLN A 87 -16.69 -6.43 17.93
N SER A 88 -16.29 -5.84 16.81
CA SER A 88 -16.24 -6.52 15.50
C SER A 88 -14.83 -6.55 14.94
N ASP A 89 -14.56 -7.55 14.10
CA ASP A 89 -13.36 -7.59 13.27
C ASP A 89 -13.60 -6.82 11.98
N TYR A 90 -12.55 -6.18 11.46
CA TYR A 90 -12.61 -5.61 10.11
C TYR A 90 -12.59 -6.75 9.08
N PRO A 91 -13.41 -6.70 8.02
CA PRO A 91 -13.43 -7.75 7.00
C PRO A 91 -12.03 -8.11 6.50
N ASP A 92 -11.67 -9.37 6.58
CA ASP A 92 -10.43 -9.88 6.02
C ASP A 92 -10.64 -10.27 4.53
N HIS A 93 -9.54 -10.42 3.79
CA HIS A 93 -9.56 -10.86 2.40
C HIS A 93 -9.25 -12.37 2.28
N TYR A 94 -9.64 -13.15 3.29
CA TYR A 94 -9.45 -14.59 3.36
C TYR A 94 -10.81 -15.31 3.39
N VAL A 95 -11.00 -16.22 2.44
CA VAL A 95 -12.18 -17.09 2.41
C VAL A 95 -11.96 -18.25 3.38
N GLN A 96 -12.44 -18.09 4.63
CA GLN A 96 -12.24 -19.08 5.71
C GLN A 96 -12.72 -20.49 5.34
N SER A 97 -13.80 -20.61 4.56
CA SER A 97 -14.29 -21.92 4.11
C SER A 97 -13.30 -22.63 3.18
N ARG A 98 -12.52 -21.89 2.38
CA ARG A 98 -11.44 -22.45 1.56
C ARG A 98 -10.26 -22.90 2.41
N GLN A 99 -9.92 -22.14 3.46
CA GLN A 99 -8.87 -22.53 4.42
C GLN A 99 -9.22 -23.84 5.14
N ALA A 100 -10.49 -23.99 5.56
CA ALA A 100 -10.99 -25.19 6.20
C ALA A 100 -11.02 -26.39 5.23
N LEU A 101 -11.66 -26.25 4.06
CA LEU A 101 -11.78 -27.33 3.08
C LEU A 101 -10.45 -27.72 2.43
N GLY A 102 -9.55 -26.74 2.25
CA GLY A 102 -8.20 -26.94 1.75
C GLY A 102 -7.21 -27.46 2.80
N ALA A 103 -7.67 -27.74 4.02
CA ALA A 103 -6.87 -28.24 5.13
C ALA A 103 -5.61 -27.39 5.39
N LEU A 104 -5.73 -26.05 5.33
CA LEU A 104 -4.59 -25.13 5.45
C LEU A 104 -3.72 -25.42 6.66
N ALA A 105 -4.33 -25.77 7.80
CA ALA A 105 -3.60 -26.12 9.02
C ALA A 105 -2.56 -27.25 8.82
N LEU A 106 -2.82 -28.21 7.93
CA LEU A 106 -1.89 -29.28 7.59
C LEU A 106 -0.85 -28.85 6.55
N LEU A 107 -1.19 -27.88 5.69
CA LEU A 107 -0.31 -27.35 4.65
C LEU A 107 0.67 -26.30 5.16
N ARG A 108 0.37 -25.63 6.28
CA ARG A 108 1.20 -24.56 6.88
C ARG A 108 2.69 -24.89 6.97
N PRO A 109 3.14 -26.07 7.44
CA PRO A 109 4.57 -26.38 7.51
C PRO A 109 5.24 -26.41 6.12
N PHE A 110 4.56 -26.94 5.11
CA PHE A 110 5.07 -27.02 3.74
C PHE A 110 5.13 -25.65 3.08
N LEU A 111 4.08 -24.84 3.24
CA LEU A 111 4.06 -23.45 2.77
C LEU A 111 5.16 -22.63 3.44
N LYS A 112 5.33 -22.77 4.76
CA LYS A 112 6.42 -22.11 5.50
C LYS A 112 7.79 -22.47 4.93
N GLN A 113 8.03 -23.75 4.62
CA GLN A 113 9.30 -24.17 4.01
C GLN A 113 9.53 -23.54 2.64
N ARG A 114 8.48 -23.43 1.80
CA ARG A 114 8.55 -22.76 0.49
C ARG A 114 8.85 -21.27 0.62
N ILE A 115 8.20 -20.59 1.56
CA ILE A 115 8.45 -19.18 1.88
C ILE A 115 9.91 -18.98 2.31
N LEU A 116 10.41 -19.81 3.22
CA LEU A 116 11.80 -19.71 3.69
C LEU A 116 12.82 -19.98 2.58
N ALA A 117 12.52 -20.88 1.64
CA ALA A 117 13.36 -21.11 0.46
C ALA A 117 13.37 -19.88 -0.46
N LEU A 118 12.20 -19.32 -0.77
CA LEU A 118 12.09 -18.07 -1.54
C LEU A 118 12.89 -16.94 -0.87
N HIS A 119 12.76 -16.76 0.45
CA HIS A 119 13.51 -15.74 1.17
C HIS A 119 15.03 -15.95 1.09
N ALA A 120 15.50 -17.20 1.00
CA ALA A 120 16.92 -17.49 0.83
C ALA A 120 17.40 -17.07 -0.57
N ASP A 121 16.59 -17.31 -1.62
CA ASP A 121 16.88 -16.86 -2.98
C ASP A 121 16.87 -15.32 -3.07
N GLU A 122 15.86 -14.67 -2.51
CA GLU A 122 15.77 -13.20 -2.50
C GLU A 122 16.93 -12.54 -1.76
N ARG A 123 17.37 -13.11 -0.63
CA ARG A 123 18.57 -12.62 0.07
C ARG A 123 19.84 -12.81 -0.74
N ARG A 124 19.94 -13.91 -1.50
CA ARG A 124 21.09 -14.14 -2.36
C ARG A 124 21.15 -13.10 -3.47
N TRP A 125 20.03 -12.82 -4.15
CA TRP A 125 19.96 -11.75 -5.16
C TRP A 125 20.33 -10.39 -4.60
N PHE A 126 19.95 -10.09 -3.35
CA PHE A 126 20.29 -8.82 -2.69
C PHE A 126 21.76 -8.67 -2.29
N LEU A 127 22.50 -9.79 -2.18
CA LEU A 127 23.92 -9.81 -1.84
C LEU A 127 24.81 -9.89 -3.09
N GLU A 128 24.27 -10.39 -4.20
CA GLU A 128 24.96 -10.40 -5.49
C GLU A 128 24.94 -8.96 -6.04
N GLU A 129 26.11 -8.36 -6.28
CA GLU A 129 26.19 -7.08 -7.01
C GLU A 129 25.77 -7.35 -8.47
N GLU A 130 24.46 -7.26 -8.76
CA GLU A 130 23.96 -7.40 -10.11
C GLU A 130 24.32 -6.17 -10.94
N SER A 131 25.21 -6.36 -11.91
CA SER A 131 25.45 -5.37 -12.96
C SER A 131 24.44 -5.59 -14.08
N PHE A 132 23.28 -4.96 -14.00
CA PHE A 132 22.31 -4.95 -15.11
C PHE A 132 23.01 -4.54 -16.41
N THR A 133 22.99 -5.41 -17.42
CA THR A 133 23.66 -5.15 -18.70
C THR A 133 23.02 -3.94 -19.40
N HIS A 134 21.68 -3.87 -19.34
CA HIS A 134 20.87 -2.77 -19.82
C HIS A 134 19.81 -2.43 -18.77
N SER A 135 19.59 -1.14 -18.53
CA SER A 135 18.56 -0.69 -17.59
C SER A 135 18.00 0.66 -17.98
N ASN A 136 16.71 0.87 -17.69
CA ASN A 136 16.09 2.18 -17.71
C ASN A 136 16.20 2.82 -16.31
N SER A 137 16.70 4.05 -16.27
CA SER A 137 16.69 4.87 -15.06
C SER A 137 15.43 5.75 -15.07
N TYR A 138 14.70 5.76 -13.96
CA TYR A 138 13.48 6.53 -13.75
C TYR A 138 13.65 7.46 -12.55
N LYS A 139 13.29 8.73 -12.71
CA LYS A 139 13.24 9.71 -11.61
C LYS A 139 12.06 10.66 -11.77
N ILE A 140 11.68 11.35 -10.71
CA ILE A 140 10.64 12.38 -10.81
C ILE A 140 11.13 13.61 -11.60
N ASP A 141 10.24 14.24 -12.36
CA ASP A 141 10.51 15.51 -13.05
C ASP A 141 10.19 16.70 -12.15
N VAL A 142 11.04 16.96 -11.14
CA VAL A 142 10.88 18.13 -10.28
C VAL A 142 12.24 18.77 -9.99
N VAL A 143 12.33 20.08 -10.20
CA VAL A 143 13.39 20.93 -9.65
C VAL A 143 13.14 21.00 -8.15
N GLN A 144 13.94 20.28 -7.36
CA GLN A 144 13.92 20.34 -5.91
C GLN A 144 14.04 21.81 -5.45
N ASN A 145 12.96 22.40 -4.98
CA ASN A 145 13.08 23.43 -3.95
C ASN A 145 13.22 22.66 -2.64
N SER A 146 14.46 22.35 -2.27
CA SER A 146 14.83 21.79 -0.97
C SER A 146 14.34 22.76 0.12
N GLU A 147 13.11 22.58 0.58
CA GLU A 147 12.68 23.16 1.84
C GLU A 147 13.29 22.31 2.97
N THR A 148 14.11 22.95 3.81
CA THR A 148 14.95 22.31 4.83
C THR A 148 14.17 21.37 5.76
N THR A 149 14.77 20.22 6.10
CA THR A 149 14.31 19.20 7.07
C THR A 149 13.73 19.77 8.36
N SER A 150 14.22 20.93 8.81
CA SER A 150 13.68 21.65 9.97
C SER A 150 12.18 21.97 9.85
N ARG A 151 11.65 22.16 8.63
CA ARG A 151 10.23 22.43 8.39
C ARG A 151 9.36 21.19 8.52
N VAL A 152 9.89 20.00 8.18
CA VAL A 152 9.13 18.74 8.27
C VAL A 152 8.86 18.38 9.73
N VAL A 153 9.88 18.50 10.59
CA VAL A 153 9.72 18.27 12.04
C VAL A 153 8.63 19.18 12.62
N ASP A 154 8.66 20.47 12.28
CA ASP A 154 7.64 21.43 12.73
C ASP A 154 6.23 21.05 12.24
N TRP A 155 6.11 20.58 10.99
CA TRP A 155 4.83 20.13 10.43
C TRP A 155 4.29 18.90 11.14
N MET A 156 5.15 17.91 11.37
CA MET A 156 4.79 16.66 12.04
C MET A 156 4.37 16.93 13.48
N GLN A 157 5.19 17.67 14.24
CA GLN A 157 4.88 18.03 15.62
C GLN A 157 3.54 18.78 15.72
N ALA A 158 3.33 19.79 14.86
CA ALA A 158 2.06 20.50 14.82
C ALA A 158 0.89 19.55 14.50
N ALA A 159 1.04 18.64 13.54
CA ALA A 159 0.00 17.68 13.15
C ALA A 159 -0.43 16.80 14.33
N TYR A 160 0.50 16.23 15.09
CA TYR A 160 0.18 15.41 16.26
C TYR A 160 -0.48 16.21 17.39
N THR A 161 -0.06 17.45 17.63
CA THR A 161 -0.60 18.27 18.72
C THR A 161 -1.98 18.89 18.44
N ASN A 162 -2.41 18.91 17.18
CA ASN A 162 -3.66 19.57 16.75
C ASN A 162 -4.90 18.68 16.85
N ASN A 163 -4.77 17.44 17.31
CA ASN A 163 -5.88 16.51 17.52
C ASN A 163 -5.63 15.63 18.74
N GLU A 164 -6.70 15.22 19.43
CA GLU A 164 -6.60 14.38 20.64
C GLU A 164 -6.21 12.93 20.30
N LEU A 165 -6.46 12.50 19.06
CA LEU A 165 -6.11 11.16 18.58
C LEU A 165 -4.61 10.96 18.29
N SER A 166 -3.78 11.99 18.42
CA SER A 166 -2.34 11.95 18.13
C SER A 166 -2.06 11.37 16.74
N LEU A 167 -2.70 11.93 15.71
CA LEU A 167 -2.55 11.54 14.30
C LEU A 167 -1.69 12.55 13.52
N PRO A 168 -0.85 12.10 12.57
CA PRO A 168 -0.10 12.99 11.68
C PRO A 168 -0.98 13.49 10.53
N LEU A 169 -2.01 14.28 10.85
CA LEU A 169 -2.93 14.87 9.86
C LEU A 169 -2.30 16.10 9.19
N LEU A 170 -1.51 15.86 8.14
CA LEU A 170 -0.88 16.90 7.35
C LEU A 170 -1.83 17.50 6.29
N ARG A 171 -1.58 18.76 5.92
CA ARG A 171 -2.27 19.41 4.78
C ARG A 171 -1.80 18.79 3.47
N GLU A 172 -2.63 18.88 2.42
CA GLU A 172 -2.32 18.32 1.09
C GLU A 172 -0.97 18.81 0.56
N SER A 173 -0.68 20.11 0.65
CA SER A 173 0.62 20.66 0.21
C SER A 173 1.83 20.13 1.00
N GLN A 174 1.64 19.76 2.27
CA GLN A 174 2.71 19.18 3.10
C GLN A 174 2.90 17.70 2.74
N LEU A 175 1.82 16.97 2.48
CA LEU A 175 1.87 15.59 1.99
C LEU A 175 2.52 15.51 0.59
N ASP A 176 2.17 16.42 -0.32
CA ASP A 176 2.74 16.48 -1.67
C ASP A 176 4.26 16.73 -1.61
N ALA A 177 4.71 17.62 -0.71
CA ALA A 177 6.13 17.85 -0.47
C ALA A 177 6.85 16.59 0.01
N LEU A 178 6.28 15.86 0.97
CA LEU A 178 6.83 14.59 1.45
C LEU A 178 6.85 13.50 0.37
N PHE A 179 5.82 13.43 -0.48
CA PHE A 179 5.81 12.49 -1.61
C PHE A 179 6.90 12.78 -2.62
N VAL A 180 7.20 14.06 -2.87
CA VAL A 180 8.30 14.49 -3.74
C VAL A 180 9.65 14.19 -3.10
N GLU A 181 9.83 14.50 -1.81
CA GLU A 181 11.07 14.28 -1.06
C GLU A 181 11.45 12.80 -0.98
N HIS A 182 10.48 11.92 -0.74
CA HIS A 182 10.74 10.49 -0.57
C HIS A 182 10.49 9.64 -1.83
N ALA A 183 10.28 10.28 -3.00
CA ALA A 183 10.07 9.56 -4.24
C ALA A 183 11.35 8.80 -4.65
N PRO A 184 11.31 7.47 -4.81
CA PRO A 184 12.51 6.73 -5.16
C PRO A 184 12.90 6.96 -6.61
N SER A 185 14.20 7.04 -6.88
CA SER A 185 14.71 6.75 -8.21
C SER A 185 14.61 5.23 -8.46
N LEU A 186 14.33 4.82 -9.69
CA LEU A 186 14.27 3.39 -10.04
C LEU A 186 15.28 3.08 -11.13
N GLN A 187 15.96 1.96 -10.98
CA GLN A 187 16.74 1.35 -12.02
C GLN A 187 16.09 0.01 -12.35
N VAL A 188 15.42 -0.05 -13.49
CA VAL A 188 14.73 -1.26 -13.96
C VAL A 188 15.60 -1.88 -15.04
N GLU A 189 16.09 -3.09 -14.80
CA GLU A 189 16.75 -3.89 -15.85
C GLU A 189 15.80 -4.05 -17.03
N TYR A 190 16.36 -3.90 -18.23
CA TYR A 190 15.59 -3.82 -19.46
C TYR A 190 16.03 -4.92 -20.43
N GLU A 191 15.15 -5.89 -20.62
CA GLU A 191 15.26 -6.86 -21.70
C GLU A 191 14.23 -6.55 -22.79
N GLU A 192 13.00 -6.22 -22.41
CA GLU A 192 11.89 -5.97 -23.33
C GLU A 192 10.88 -4.91 -22.84
N ASP A 193 9.89 -4.59 -23.69
CA ASP A 193 8.92 -3.51 -23.41
C ASP A 193 8.03 -3.76 -22.17
N ASN A 194 7.96 -4.99 -21.66
CA ASN A 194 7.26 -5.30 -20.42
C ASN A 194 7.99 -4.77 -19.17
N ASP A 195 9.26 -4.39 -19.28
CA ASP A 195 10.06 -3.84 -18.17
C ASP A 195 9.92 -2.32 -18.05
N ARG A 196 9.03 -1.70 -18.82
CA ARG A 196 8.79 -0.26 -18.80
C ARG A 196 7.67 0.10 -17.84
N ILE A 197 7.92 1.09 -16.98
CA ILE A 197 6.88 1.69 -16.14
C ILE A 197 5.87 2.44 -17.02
N GLY A 198 4.59 2.31 -16.70
CA GLY A 198 3.53 3.03 -17.41
C GLY A 198 2.26 3.24 -16.58
N THR A 199 1.21 3.72 -17.23
CA THR A 199 -0.09 4.00 -16.61
C THR A 199 -1.15 3.01 -17.06
N PRO A 200 -1.96 2.44 -16.14
CA PRO A 200 -3.08 1.60 -16.50
C PRO A 200 -4.16 2.38 -17.25
N GLU A 201 -4.61 1.82 -18.36
CA GLU A 201 -5.80 2.21 -19.10
C GLU A 201 -6.73 1.01 -19.24
N ARG A 202 -8.04 1.27 -19.22
CA ARG A 202 -9.05 0.24 -19.42
C ARG A 202 -9.57 0.27 -20.85
N LYS A 203 -9.39 -0.84 -21.57
CA LYS A 203 -9.88 -1.05 -22.94
C LYS A 203 -10.89 -2.19 -22.96
N GLY A 204 -12.16 -1.86 -22.78
CA GLY A 204 -13.21 -2.87 -22.57
C GLY A 204 -13.00 -3.61 -21.25
N ASP A 205 -12.94 -4.94 -21.31
CA ASP A 205 -12.72 -5.80 -20.14
C ASP A 205 -11.23 -6.05 -19.83
N GLN A 206 -10.32 -5.48 -20.61
CA GLN A 206 -8.88 -5.65 -20.43
C GLN A 206 -8.23 -4.37 -19.92
N VAL A 207 -7.20 -4.56 -19.09
CA VAL A 207 -6.30 -3.50 -18.65
C VAL A 207 -5.04 -3.57 -19.49
N ARG A 208 -4.55 -2.40 -19.90
CA ARG A 208 -3.26 -2.26 -20.59
C ARG A 208 -2.44 -1.20 -19.88
N ILE A 209 -1.13 -1.43 -19.77
CA ILE A 209 -0.21 -0.42 -19.26
C ILE A 209 0.37 0.38 -20.44
N ILE A 210 0.22 1.70 -20.41
CA ILE A 210 0.72 2.63 -21.42
C ILE A 210 2.06 3.20 -20.95
N THR A 211 3.13 2.81 -21.64
CA THR A 211 4.52 3.09 -21.24
C THR A 211 5.05 4.43 -21.76
N SER A 212 4.26 5.18 -22.54
CA SER A 212 4.62 6.52 -23.04
C SER A 212 4.45 7.62 -21.99
N SER A 213 3.80 7.32 -20.87
CA SER A 213 3.61 8.25 -19.75
C SER A 213 3.85 7.51 -18.43
N PRO A 214 5.12 7.30 -18.03
CA PRO A 214 5.45 6.64 -16.78
C PRO A 214 4.89 7.44 -15.58
N ALA A 215 4.32 6.74 -14.60
CA ALA A 215 3.82 7.37 -13.39
C ALA A 215 3.94 6.46 -12.17
N ALA A 216 4.11 7.07 -10.99
CA ALA A 216 3.91 6.44 -9.70
C ALA A 216 2.57 6.90 -9.13
N TYR A 217 1.73 5.94 -8.73
CA TYR A 217 0.47 6.24 -8.07
C TYR A 217 0.66 6.32 -6.56
N THR A 218 0.39 7.48 -5.98
CA THR A 218 0.69 7.79 -4.58
C THR A 218 -0.56 7.81 -3.70
N LEU A 219 -0.44 7.29 -2.48
CA LEU A 219 -1.48 7.44 -1.45
C LEU A 219 -0.88 7.47 -0.04
N PRO A 220 -1.37 8.33 0.85
CA PRO A 220 -0.98 8.30 2.25
C PRO A 220 -1.74 7.18 2.98
N SER A 221 -1.04 6.48 3.88
CA SER A 221 -1.66 5.56 4.83
C SER A 221 -1.09 5.77 6.22
N MET A 222 -1.62 5.06 7.21
CA MET A 222 -1.13 5.12 8.58
C MET A 222 -1.01 3.72 9.15
N THR A 223 -0.02 3.55 10.01
CA THR A 223 0.23 2.34 10.80
C THR A 223 0.32 2.70 12.28
N ARG A 224 0.31 1.70 13.14
CA ARG A 224 0.47 1.82 14.59
C ARG A 224 1.67 1.00 15.02
N PHE A 225 2.57 1.63 15.76
CA PHE A 225 3.77 1.00 16.24
C PHE A 225 4.06 1.43 17.68
N GLU A 226 3.97 0.47 18.62
CA GLU A 226 4.22 0.70 20.05
C GLU A 226 3.43 1.88 20.64
N GLY A 227 2.15 1.99 20.26
CA GLY A 227 1.25 3.05 20.73
C GLY A 227 1.29 4.34 19.91
N ARG A 228 2.25 4.50 19.00
CA ARG A 228 2.37 5.67 18.11
C ARG A 228 1.63 5.43 16.80
N ASN A 229 0.99 6.45 16.25
CA ASN A 229 0.41 6.42 14.91
C ASN A 229 1.42 7.01 13.93
N LEU A 230 1.86 6.25 12.93
CA LEU A 230 2.93 6.65 12.02
C LEU A 230 2.39 6.88 10.61
N LEU A 231 2.88 7.91 9.93
CA LEU A 231 2.55 8.21 8.54
C LEU A 231 3.30 7.25 7.60
N GLN A 232 2.60 6.81 6.55
CA GLN A 232 3.18 6.01 5.49
C GLN A 232 2.90 6.62 4.12
N LEU A 233 3.92 6.64 3.27
CA LEU A 233 3.86 7.13 1.89
C LEU A 233 4.00 5.92 0.96
N ASN A 234 3.00 5.67 0.14
CA ASN A 234 3.00 4.53 -0.79
C ASN A 234 3.16 5.01 -2.22
N TYR A 235 3.93 4.26 -3.01
CA TYR A 235 4.20 4.48 -4.42
C TYR A 235 3.90 3.18 -5.17
N VAL A 236 2.97 3.22 -6.11
CA VAL A 236 2.57 2.07 -6.91
C VAL A 236 3.01 2.26 -8.35
N TYR A 237 3.80 1.32 -8.86
CA TYR A 237 4.31 1.31 -10.22
C TYR A 237 3.70 0.14 -10.99
N TRP A 238 3.30 0.38 -12.24
CA TRP A 238 2.65 -0.62 -13.10
C TRP A 238 3.54 -0.98 -14.29
N PHE A 239 3.56 -2.28 -14.61
CA PHE A 239 4.31 -2.89 -15.70
C PHE A 239 3.37 -3.66 -16.63
N PRO A 240 3.60 -3.65 -17.96
CA PRO A 240 2.73 -4.30 -18.93
C PRO A 240 2.45 -5.78 -18.69
N GLU A 241 3.40 -6.58 -18.24
CA GLU A 241 3.18 -8.02 -18.01
C GLU A 241 4.35 -8.65 -17.26
N ARG A 242 4.11 -9.79 -16.63
CA ARG A 242 5.16 -10.77 -16.30
C ARG A 242 5.06 -11.91 -17.30
N ARG A 243 6.03 -11.98 -18.21
CA ARG A 243 6.05 -12.96 -19.29
C ARG A 243 6.30 -14.37 -18.78
N PRO A 244 5.76 -15.38 -19.47
CA PRO A 244 6.02 -16.76 -19.12
C PRO A 244 7.47 -17.14 -19.45
N ASN A 245 8.21 -17.59 -18.44
CA ASN A 245 9.56 -18.17 -18.66
C ASN A 245 9.51 -19.58 -19.24
N THR A 246 8.36 -20.25 -19.10
CA THR A 246 8.13 -21.63 -19.58
C THR A 246 6.71 -21.77 -20.14
N LEU A 247 6.42 -22.88 -20.83
CA LEU A 247 5.09 -23.15 -21.40
C LEU A 247 3.95 -23.13 -20.35
N ILE A 248 4.25 -23.50 -19.11
CA ILE A 248 3.32 -23.44 -17.99
C ILE A 248 4.03 -22.69 -16.86
N ASP A 249 3.89 -21.37 -16.86
CA ASP A 249 4.37 -20.51 -15.79
C ASP A 249 3.18 -20.13 -14.88
N LEU A 250 3.28 -20.51 -13.61
CA LEU A 250 2.20 -20.27 -12.65
C LEU A 250 1.99 -18.78 -12.38
N TYR A 251 3.07 -18.00 -12.48
CA TYR A 251 3.18 -16.63 -12.03
C TYR A 251 3.07 -15.62 -13.18
N SER A 252 3.02 -16.04 -14.45
CA SER A 252 2.88 -15.11 -15.58
C SER A 252 1.50 -14.45 -15.61
N GLY A 253 1.42 -13.22 -16.10
CA GLY A 253 0.17 -12.48 -16.21
C GLY A 253 0.31 -11.17 -17.00
N ASN A 254 -0.82 -10.65 -17.49
CA ASN A 254 -0.89 -9.52 -18.42
C ASN A 254 -0.78 -8.13 -17.77
N VAL A 255 -0.45 -8.07 -16.47
CA VAL A 255 -0.11 -6.86 -15.72
C VAL A 255 0.76 -7.31 -14.55
N ASP A 256 1.80 -6.55 -14.26
CA ASP A 256 2.55 -6.66 -13.02
C ASP A 256 2.67 -5.30 -12.34
N SER A 257 2.97 -5.30 -11.05
CA SER A 257 3.08 -4.07 -10.29
C SER A 257 3.78 -4.29 -8.98
N ILE A 258 4.52 -3.27 -8.55
CA ILE A 258 5.13 -3.19 -7.23
C ILE A 258 4.54 -2.01 -6.45
N ILE A 259 4.50 -2.17 -5.14
CA ILE A 259 4.23 -1.12 -4.17
C ILE A 259 5.51 -0.93 -3.36
N TRP A 260 6.00 0.30 -3.33
CA TRP A 260 7.06 0.75 -2.42
C TRP A 260 6.43 1.63 -1.35
N ARG A 261 6.72 1.36 -0.08
CA ARG A 261 6.17 2.11 1.04
C ARG A 261 7.28 2.61 1.95
N VAL A 262 7.17 3.88 2.31
CA VAL A 262 8.03 4.58 3.27
C VAL A 262 7.24 4.75 4.56
N THR A 263 7.78 4.32 5.70
CA THR A 263 7.19 4.60 7.02
C THR A 263 8.04 5.67 7.72
N LEU A 264 7.40 6.78 8.09
CA LEU A 264 8.04 7.89 8.78
C LEU A 264 7.78 7.80 10.30
N ASP A 265 8.75 8.21 11.10
CA ASP A 265 8.58 8.41 12.53
C ASP A 265 7.84 9.72 12.86
N GLU A 266 7.75 10.07 14.13
CA GLU A 266 7.03 11.27 14.60
C GLU A 266 7.72 12.59 14.21
N ASP A 267 9.01 12.55 13.85
CA ASP A 267 9.79 13.70 13.39
C ASP A 267 9.85 13.77 11.85
N GLY A 268 9.22 12.82 11.16
CA GLY A 268 9.24 12.72 9.70
C GLY A 268 10.50 12.07 9.14
N GLN A 269 11.33 11.45 9.97
CA GLN A 269 12.49 10.67 9.51
C GLN A 269 12.06 9.26 9.09
N VAL A 270 12.79 8.66 8.14
CA VAL A 270 12.45 7.31 7.69
C VAL A 270 12.81 6.27 8.76
N LEU A 271 11.80 5.54 9.24
CA LEU A 271 11.97 4.42 10.16
C LEU A 271 12.37 3.15 9.40
N LEU A 272 11.59 2.82 8.37
CA LEU A 272 11.79 1.67 7.49
C LEU A 272 11.08 1.86 6.16
N TYR A 273 11.49 1.06 5.18
CA TYR A 273 10.76 0.85 3.95
C TYR A 273 10.22 -0.58 3.87
N ASP A 274 9.17 -0.79 3.09
CA ASP A 274 8.73 -2.13 2.74
C ASP A 274 8.08 -2.17 1.35
N SER A 275 8.04 -3.36 0.77
CA SER A 275 7.53 -3.54 -0.59
C SER A 275 6.79 -4.85 -0.75
N ILE A 276 5.76 -4.82 -1.58
CA ILE A 276 5.05 -5.99 -2.09
C ILE A 276 4.88 -5.85 -3.60
N HIS A 277 4.59 -6.95 -4.29
CA HIS A 277 3.88 -6.84 -5.55
C HIS A 277 2.41 -6.49 -5.27
N SER A 278 1.73 -5.75 -6.16
CA SER A 278 0.32 -5.37 -5.98
C SER A 278 -0.64 -6.56 -5.97
N CYS A 279 -0.17 -7.79 -6.18
CA CYS A 279 -0.94 -9.01 -5.91
C CYS A 279 -0.97 -9.43 -4.43
N GLY A 280 -0.12 -8.82 -3.58
CA GLY A 280 0.09 -9.15 -2.17
C GLY A 280 1.29 -10.06 -1.89
N CYS A 281 2.04 -10.47 -2.91
CA CYS A 281 3.18 -11.40 -2.76
C CYS A 281 4.51 -10.65 -2.52
N TYR A 282 5.55 -11.40 -2.15
CA TYR A 282 6.94 -10.93 -2.04
C TYR A 282 7.16 -9.79 -1.05
N HIS A 283 6.52 -9.86 0.13
CA HIS A 283 6.64 -8.81 1.15
C HIS A 283 8.05 -8.79 1.75
N LYS A 284 8.75 -7.67 1.53
CA LYS A 284 10.10 -7.41 2.05
C LYS A 284 10.10 -6.17 2.92
N PHE A 285 10.88 -6.18 3.99
CA PHE A 285 11.13 -5.01 4.84
C PHE A 285 12.60 -4.59 4.76
N PHE A 286 12.85 -3.29 4.77
CA PHE A 286 14.18 -2.68 4.71
C PHE A 286 14.30 -1.69 5.88
N ILE A 287 15.04 -2.08 6.92
CA ILE A 287 15.26 -1.24 8.10
C ILE A 287 16.19 -0.11 7.73
N ALA A 288 15.73 1.14 7.90
CA ALA A 288 16.47 2.36 7.58
C ALA A 288 17.05 3.04 8.83
N SER A 289 16.33 2.97 9.96
CA SER A 289 16.72 3.60 11.22
C SER A 289 17.40 2.63 12.18
N ASP A 290 18.41 3.12 12.90
CA ASP A 290 19.07 2.33 13.95
C ASP A 290 18.21 2.14 15.20
N SER A 291 17.16 2.95 15.36
CA SER A 291 16.18 2.83 16.46
C SER A 291 15.22 1.65 16.32
N LEU A 292 15.29 0.89 15.22
CA LEU A 292 14.43 -0.25 14.94
C LEU A 292 15.18 -1.58 15.01
N GLY A 293 14.70 -2.47 15.89
CA GLY A 293 15.14 -3.84 16.05
C GLY A 293 14.15 -4.86 15.48
N VAL A 294 14.66 -6.04 15.11
CA VAL A 294 13.83 -7.20 14.75
C VAL A 294 13.55 -8.00 16.01
N ARG A 295 12.29 -8.31 16.27
CA ARG A 295 11.91 -9.12 17.43
C ARG A 295 12.49 -10.53 17.30
N GLU A 296 13.13 -11.02 18.36
CA GLU A 296 13.63 -12.40 18.40
C GLU A 296 12.50 -13.43 18.22
N ARG A 297 11.30 -13.08 18.69
CA ARG A 297 10.09 -13.89 18.58
C ARG A 297 8.95 -13.06 18.00
N PRO A 298 8.80 -13.03 16.67
CA PRO A 298 7.69 -12.34 16.00
C PRO A 298 6.33 -12.90 16.47
N ASP A 299 5.32 -12.03 16.54
CA ASP A 299 3.94 -12.44 16.88
C ASP A 299 3.24 -13.09 15.67
N SER A 300 3.66 -12.73 14.45
CA SER A 300 3.18 -13.37 13.22
C SER A 300 3.81 -14.75 13.03
N LYS A 301 3.00 -15.70 12.53
CA LYS A 301 3.51 -17.01 12.10
C LYS A 301 4.10 -16.96 10.70
N GLU A 302 3.68 -16.00 9.87
CA GLU A 302 4.23 -15.74 8.55
C GLU A 302 5.70 -15.28 8.71
N PRO A 303 6.68 -15.95 8.08
CA PRO A 303 8.04 -15.45 8.07
C PRO A 303 8.09 -14.11 7.31
N ALA A 304 8.80 -13.12 7.84
CA ALA A 304 9.14 -11.90 7.11
C ALA A 304 10.52 -12.02 6.45
N ASN A 305 10.70 -11.39 5.28
CA ASN A 305 12.02 -11.20 4.70
C ASN A 305 12.51 -9.78 5.04
N ILE A 306 13.52 -9.70 5.91
CA ILE A 306 13.97 -8.43 6.51
C ILE A 306 15.42 -8.19 6.14
N PHE A 307 15.69 -7.00 5.63
CA PHE A 307 17.00 -6.48 5.26
C PHE A 307 17.33 -5.27 6.13
N ARG A 308 18.61 -5.09 6.47
CA ARG A 308 19.08 -3.89 7.17
C ARG A 308 19.89 -3.06 6.19
N LEU A 309 19.44 -1.82 5.97
CA LEU A 309 20.17 -0.85 5.15
C LEU A 309 21.27 -0.22 6.00
N ASN A 310 22.32 0.27 5.34
CA ASN A 310 23.34 1.05 6.04
C ASN A 310 22.80 2.47 6.25
N SER A 311 22.36 2.78 7.47
CA SER A 311 21.71 4.04 7.86
C SER A 311 22.55 5.29 7.51
N THR A 312 23.88 5.18 7.61
CA THR A 312 24.82 6.26 7.26
C THR A 312 24.97 6.53 5.76
N ALA A 313 24.40 5.67 4.92
CA ALA A 313 24.56 5.72 3.47
C ALA A 313 23.26 6.06 2.71
N ILE A 314 22.09 6.09 3.36
CA ILE A 314 20.81 6.34 2.68
C ILE A 314 20.84 7.75 2.06
N PRO A 315 20.99 7.90 0.73
CA PRO A 315 21.14 9.20 0.11
C PRO A 315 19.78 9.89 0.03
N GLU A 316 19.81 11.20 -0.20
CA GLU A 316 18.61 11.96 -0.57
C GLU A 316 17.92 11.37 -1.81
N ASP A 317 18.68 10.72 -2.71
CA ASP A 317 18.20 10.04 -3.91
C ASP A 317 18.27 8.51 -3.77
N LEU A 318 17.35 7.92 -3.00
CA LEU A 318 17.24 6.46 -2.86
C LEU A 318 16.99 5.81 -4.24
N VAL A 319 17.79 4.80 -4.61
CA VAL A 319 17.63 4.05 -5.86
C VAL A 319 17.12 2.64 -5.60
N LEU A 320 16.06 2.21 -6.30
CA LEU A 320 15.57 0.83 -6.30
C LEU A 320 16.09 0.08 -7.52
N SER A 321 16.80 -1.03 -7.33
CA SER A 321 17.22 -1.93 -8.40
C SER A 321 16.17 -3.02 -8.62
N ILE A 322 15.62 -3.09 -9.82
CA ILE A 322 14.49 -3.95 -10.19
C ILE A 322 14.90 -4.83 -11.37
N THR A 323 14.73 -6.15 -11.25
CA THR A 323 15.05 -7.11 -12.32
C THR A 323 14.08 -6.99 -13.50
N ALA A 324 14.51 -7.40 -14.68
CA ALA A 324 13.61 -7.55 -15.82
C ALA A 324 12.60 -8.66 -15.54
N ASN A 325 11.44 -8.58 -16.21
CA ASN A 325 10.34 -9.55 -16.24
C ASN A 325 9.64 -9.87 -14.90
N GLU A 326 10.35 -10.38 -13.90
CA GLU A 326 9.81 -10.63 -12.56
C GLU A 326 9.57 -9.36 -11.77
N HIS A 327 10.23 -8.25 -12.12
CA HIS A 327 10.18 -6.96 -11.43
C HIS A 327 10.50 -7.05 -9.92
N TYR A 328 11.40 -7.94 -9.53
CA TYR A 328 11.81 -8.04 -8.13
C TYR A 328 12.71 -6.87 -7.75
N ILE A 329 12.41 -6.24 -6.61
CA ILE A 329 13.38 -5.39 -5.94
C ILE A 329 14.50 -6.28 -5.40
N VAL A 330 15.67 -6.16 -6.01
CA VAL A 330 16.91 -6.87 -5.65
C VAL A 330 17.98 -5.94 -5.10
N GLY A 331 17.71 -4.63 -5.05
CA GLY A 331 18.63 -3.66 -4.50
C GLY A 331 17.91 -2.42 -3.99
N VAL A 332 18.40 -1.89 -2.87
CA VAL A 332 17.97 -0.61 -2.30
C VAL A 332 19.25 0.18 -2.02
N ASP A 333 19.41 1.28 -2.73
CA ASP A 333 20.62 2.11 -2.78
C ASP A 333 21.88 1.46 -3.40
N SER A 334 21.72 0.34 -4.10
CA SER A 334 22.78 -0.25 -4.93
C SER A 334 22.71 0.32 -6.34
N LYS A 335 23.62 1.23 -6.71
CA LYS A 335 23.73 1.68 -8.11
C LYS A 335 24.47 0.61 -8.92
N SER A 336 23.82 0.05 -9.95
CA SER A 336 24.56 -0.78 -10.91
C SER A 336 25.63 0.08 -11.61
N LEU A 337 26.82 -0.49 -11.74
CA LEU A 337 28.06 0.18 -12.15
C LEU A 337 28.08 0.62 -13.63
N ASN A 338 27.08 0.25 -14.42
CA ASN A 338 27.03 0.54 -15.85
C ASN A 338 26.61 1.99 -16.13
N ALA A 339 27.15 2.55 -17.22
CA ALA A 339 26.86 3.92 -17.65
C ALA A 339 25.36 4.11 -17.89
N GLN A 340 24.72 4.90 -17.02
CA GLN A 340 23.29 5.12 -17.06
C GLN A 340 22.92 5.92 -18.32
N PRO A 341 21.96 5.47 -19.15
CA PRO A 341 21.35 6.34 -20.14
C PRO A 341 20.71 7.55 -19.46
N GLU A 342 20.43 8.61 -20.23
CA GLU A 342 19.66 9.76 -19.73
C GLU A 342 18.38 9.26 -19.03
N PRO A 343 18.09 9.75 -17.81
CA PRO A 343 16.98 9.23 -17.03
C PRO A 343 15.65 9.56 -17.70
N LEU A 344 14.76 8.58 -17.72
CA LEU A 344 13.35 8.77 -18.00
C LEU A 344 12.69 9.42 -16.79
N PHE A 345 11.66 10.20 -17.06
CA PHE A 345 10.90 10.87 -16.02
C PHE A 345 9.56 10.19 -15.80
N TYR A 346 9.11 10.17 -14.55
CA TYR A 346 7.77 9.73 -14.18
C TYR A 346 7.03 10.78 -13.36
N ASP A 347 5.70 10.82 -13.53
CA ASP A 347 4.82 11.72 -12.77
C ASP A 347 4.39 11.08 -11.45
N LEU A 348 4.13 11.90 -10.44
CA LEU A 348 3.35 11.47 -9.27
C LEU A 348 1.86 11.71 -9.56
N ARG A 349 1.03 10.67 -9.40
CA ARG A 349 -0.43 10.75 -9.60
C ARG A 349 -1.17 10.24 -8.36
N PRO A 350 -2.29 10.87 -7.96
CA PRO A 350 -3.09 10.33 -6.86
C PRO A 350 -3.60 8.93 -7.18
N TYR A 351 -3.42 7.98 -6.27
CA TYR A 351 -3.94 6.61 -6.42
C TYR A 351 -5.45 6.59 -6.67
N ASP A 352 -6.19 7.55 -6.11
CA ASP A 352 -7.65 7.66 -6.28
C ASP A 352 -8.09 7.83 -7.75
N SER A 353 -7.17 8.25 -8.64
CA SER A 353 -7.42 8.27 -10.08
C SER A 353 -7.64 6.87 -10.67
N LEU A 354 -7.09 5.82 -10.06
CA LEU A 354 -7.29 4.43 -10.49
C LEU A 354 -8.74 3.94 -10.27
N TYR A 355 -9.51 4.60 -9.41
CA TYR A 355 -10.94 4.34 -9.28
C TYR A 355 -11.77 4.99 -10.37
N ASN A 356 -11.18 5.87 -11.19
CA ASN A 356 -11.90 6.76 -12.10
C ASN A 356 -11.13 6.94 -13.42
N LEU A 357 -10.68 5.84 -14.03
CA LEU A 357 -10.00 5.88 -15.31
C LEU A 357 -10.95 6.35 -16.41
N GLU A 358 -10.46 7.18 -17.32
CA GLU A 358 -11.22 7.60 -18.49
C GLU A 358 -11.44 6.42 -19.44
N SER A 359 -12.67 6.26 -19.95
CA SER A 359 -13.03 5.24 -20.92
C SER A 359 -14.05 5.78 -21.93
N SER A 360 -14.19 5.10 -23.07
CA SER A 360 -15.08 5.52 -24.17
C SER A 360 -16.56 5.64 -23.78
N GLY A 361 -16.96 5.05 -22.64
CA GLY A 361 -18.32 5.09 -22.11
C GLY A 361 -18.50 5.93 -20.83
N GLY A 362 -17.48 6.67 -20.40
CA GLY A 362 -17.45 7.38 -19.12
C GLY A 362 -16.30 6.91 -18.23
N ASN A 363 -16.37 7.20 -16.93
CA ASN A 363 -15.34 6.77 -15.98
C ASN A 363 -15.52 5.29 -15.61
N THR A 364 -14.41 4.62 -15.37
CA THR A 364 -14.41 3.22 -14.93
C THR A 364 -13.32 2.97 -13.90
N SER A 365 -13.65 2.17 -12.89
CA SER A 365 -12.69 1.70 -11.90
C SER A 365 -11.75 0.67 -12.52
N LEU A 366 -10.47 0.73 -12.15
CA LEU A 366 -9.51 -0.33 -12.44
C LEU A 366 -9.87 -1.64 -11.74
N PHE A 367 -10.53 -1.54 -10.58
CA PHE A 367 -10.85 -2.66 -9.69
C PHE A 367 -12.32 -3.06 -9.78
N ASP A 368 -12.60 -4.35 -9.65
CA ASP A 368 -13.94 -4.91 -9.52
C ASP A 368 -14.51 -4.81 -8.09
N ASP A 369 -15.70 -5.39 -7.86
CA ASP A 369 -16.38 -5.40 -6.56
C ASP A 369 -15.66 -6.25 -5.49
N LYS A 370 -14.62 -6.99 -5.87
CA LYS A 370 -13.74 -7.76 -4.97
C LYS A 370 -12.40 -7.07 -4.76
N GLY A 371 -12.19 -5.87 -5.32
CA GLY A 371 -10.93 -5.16 -5.26
C GLY A 371 -9.85 -5.83 -6.12
N LEU A 372 -10.21 -6.57 -7.16
CA LEU A 372 -9.28 -7.22 -8.09
C LEU A 372 -9.27 -6.52 -9.44
N ILE A 373 -8.14 -6.58 -10.13
CA ILE A 373 -8.07 -6.18 -11.54
C ILE A 373 -8.41 -7.38 -12.43
N VAL A 374 -9.53 -7.28 -13.14
CA VAL A 374 -9.99 -8.31 -14.08
C VAL A 374 -8.96 -8.51 -15.19
N GLY A 375 -8.64 -9.76 -15.53
CA GLY A 375 -7.66 -10.12 -16.56
C GLY A 375 -6.22 -10.22 -16.07
N THR A 376 -5.98 -10.01 -14.78
CA THR A 376 -4.65 -10.14 -14.15
C THR A 376 -4.47 -11.43 -13.37
N GLU A 377 -5.44 -12.35 -13.44
CA GLU A 377 -5.37 -13.58 -12.66
C GLU A 377 -4.24 -14.50 -13.12
N ARG A 378 -3.53 -15.06 -12.14
CA ARG A 378 -2.42 -16.00 -12.37
C ARG A 378 -2.89 -17.45 -12.14
N LEU A 379 -2.19 -18.42 -12.74
CA LEU A 379 -2.52 -19.84 -12.57
C LEU A 379 -2.32 -20.31 -11.12
N GLU A 380 -1.50 -19.60 -10.35
CA GLU A 380 -1.35 -19.78 -8.90
C GLU A 380 -2.70 -19.87 -8.16
N ARG A 381 -3.74 -19.17 -8.62
CA ARG A 381 -5.09 -19.23 -8.02
C ARG A 381 -5.66 -20.64 -7.88
N PHE A 382 -5.22 -21.59 -8.71
CA PHE A 382 -5.65 -22.99 -8.65
C PHE A 382 -4.77 -23.87 -7.75
N THR A 383 -3.56 -23.42 -7.43
CA THR A 383 -2.61 -24.18 -6.59
C THR A 383 -2.60 -23.69 -5.14
N LEU A 384 -2.83 -22.39 -4.94
CA LEU A 384 -2.80 -21.73 -3.64
C LEU A 384 -4.20 -21.39 -3.11
N TRP A 385 -5.28 -21.92 -3.71
CA TRP A 385 -6.66 -21.63 -3.29
C TRP A 385 -6.94 -21.98 -1.82
N SER A 386 -6.23 -22.97 -1.27
CA SER A 386 -6.37 -23.45 0.11
C SER A 386 -5.88 -22.44 1.14
N THR A 387 -5.11 -21.42 0.75
CA THR A 387 -4.74 -20.32 1.67
C THR A 387 -5.91 -19.40 1.97
N GLY A 388 -7.02 -19.52 1.23
CA GLY A 388 -8.20 -18.68 1.38
C GLY A 388 -8.13 -17.37 0.61
N ILE A 389 -6.95 -16.99 0.09
CA ILE A 389 -6.79 -15.77 -0.70
C ILE A 389 -7.57 -15.92 -2.02
N LEU A 390 -8.46 -14.96 -2.30
CA LEU A 390 -9.24 -14.96 -3.53
C LEU A 390 -8.35 -14.59 -4.72
N SER A 391 -8.24 -15.48 -5.72
CA SER A 391 -7.44 -15.26 -6.93
C SER A 391 -5.99 -14.87 -6.64
N VAL A 392 -5.23 -15.78 -6.02
CA VAL A 392 -3.80 -15.58 -5.76
C VAL A 392 -3.08 -15.16 -7.05
N GLY A 393 -2.25 -14.13 -6.95
CA GLY A 393 -1.50 -13.56 -8.06
C GLY A 393 -2.23 -12.48 -8.86
N ALA A 394 -3.55 -12.31 -8.71
CA ALA A 394 -4.27 -11.18 -9.31
C ALA A 394 -3.88 -9.86 -8.64
N MET A 395 -3.78 -8.79 -9.43
CA MET A 395 -3.49 -7.44 -8.93
C MET A 395 -4.68 -6.89 -8.14
N ARG A 396 -4.38 -6.10 -7.10
CA ARG A 396 -5.36 -5.74 -6.07
C ARG A 396 -5.46 -4.24 -5.82
N GLN A 397 -6.61 -3.87 -5.29
CA GLN A 397 -6.88 -2.55 -4.74
C GLN A 397 -6.17 -2.38 -3.38
N TRP A 398 -5.69 -1.17 -3.10
CA TRP A 398 -5.28 -0.76 -1.77
C TRP A 398 -6.30 -1.17 -0.68
N GLY A 399 -5.80 -1.74 0.42
CA GLY A 399 -6.63 -2.28 1.50
C GLY A 399 -7.08 -3.74 1.33
N SER A 400 -6.75 -4.38 0.20
CA SER A 400 -7.13 -5.78 -0.09
C SER A 400 -5.96 -6.76 -0.24
N HIS A 401 -4.73 -6.29 -0.03
CA HIS A 401 -3.50 -7.07 -0.14
C HIS A 401 -3.35 -8.05 1.02
N ALA A 402 -3.82 -9.28 0.84
CA ALA A 402 -3.47 -10.40 1.71
C ALA A 402 -2.00 -10.78 1.47
N THR A 403 -1.15 -10.64 2.49
CA THR A 403 0.30 -10.88 2.39
C THR A 403 0.76 -12.17 3.05
N GLY A 404 -0.12 -12.87 3.77
CA GLY A 404 0.21 -14.10 4.48
C GLY A 404 -0.39 -15.34 3.85
N PHE A 405 0.43 -16.34 3.58
CA PHE A 405 -0.03 -17.64 3.06
C PHE A 405 -0.32 -18.65 4.17
N ILE A 406 0.25 -18.45 5.37
CA ILE A 406 0.06 -19.34 6.52
C ILE A 406 -0.64 -18.67 7.70
N ASP A 407 -0.54 -17.34 7.79
CA ASP A 407 -1.24 -16.52 8.79
C ASP A 407 -2.09 -15.45 8.10
N ASN A 408 -3.21 -15.07 8.70
CA ASN A 408 -4.05 -14.02 8.13
C ASN A 408 -3.43 -12.66 8.47
N GLN A 409 -2.84 -12.02 7.47
CA GLN A 409 -2.31 -10.65 7.57
C GLN A 409 -2.56 -9.87 6.28
N HIS A 410 -2.62 -8.54 6.40
CA HIS A 410 -2.78 -7.62 5.28
C HIS A 410 -1.66 -6.59 5.27
N PHE A 411 -1.35 -6.08 4.07
CA PHE A 411 -0.34 -5.02 3.92
C PHE A 411 -0.73 -3.72 4.64
N ASP A 412 -2.04 -3.44 4.75
CA ASP A 412 -2.61 -2.28 5.45
C ASP A 412 -3.05 -2.59 6.90
N ASP A 413 -2.65 -3.74 7.45
CA ASP A 413 -2.87 -4.01 8.87
C ASP A 413 -2.20 -2.93 9.72
N ALA A 414 -2.99 -2.27 10.56
CA ALA A 414 -2.52 -1.17 11.38
C ALA A 414 -1.45 -1.58 12.39
N ASP A 415 -1.34 -2.85 12.75
CA ASP A 415 -0.36 -3.37 13.71
C ASP A 415 0.74 -4.23 13.07
N LEU A 416 0.84 -4.21 11.72
CA LEU A 416 1.75 -5.09 10.97
C LEU A 416 3.20 -4.98 11.45
N LEU A 417 3.68 -3.76 11.73
CA LEU A 417 5.05 -3.53 12.18
C LEU A 417 5.30 -4.13 13.56
N HIS A 418 4.33 -4.04 14.47
CA HIS A 418 4.45 -4.59 15.82
C HIS A 418 4.63 -6.13 15.82
N LYS A 419 4.14 -6.80 14.77
CA LYS A 419 4.30 -8.26 14.62
C LYS A 419 5.77 -8.67 14.46
N TYR A 420 6.63 -7.80 13.92
CA TYR A 420 8.01 -8.14 13.52
C TYR A 420 9.09 -7.29 14.17
N PHE A 421 8.78 -6.06 14.58
CA PHE A 421 9.76 -5.07 15.04
C PHE A 421 9.48 -4.56 16.44
N GLU A 422 10.52 -4.04 17.08
CA GLU A 422 10.49 -3.36 18.37
C GLU A 422 11.44 -2.15 18.34
N THR A 423 11.20 -1.15 19.18
CA THR A 423 12.20 -0.09 19.35
C THR A 423 13.41 -0.60 20.11
N VAL A 424 14.59 -0.15 19.69
CA VAL A 424 15.85 -0.41 20.39
C VAL A 424 16.43 0.91 20.94
N PRO A 425 17.07 0.88 22.12
CA PRO A 425 17.64 2.07 22.77
C PRO A 425 18.78 2.75 22.02
#